data_AF-A0A1E7EZ11-F1
#
_entry.id   AF-A0A1E7EZ11-F1
#
_cell.length_a   1.000
_cell.length_b   1.000
_cell.length_c   1.000
_cell.angle_alpha   90.00
_cell.angle_beta   90.00
_cell.angle_gamma   90.00
#
_symmetry.space_group_name_H-M   'P 1'
#
loop_
_entity.id
_entity.type
_entity.pdbx_description
1 polymer ?
#
loop_
_entity_poly.entity_id
_entity_poly.type
_entity_poly.pdbx_seq_one_letter_code
_entity_poly.pdbx_strand_id
1 'polypeptide(L)'
;MMTEQDKDDNVDVLMPPPISVSPNDEAAAKNDVKKKKDGNDSSSSSSSSSVKSSTTTPQKNSGTNGTGTAAAANIELLKSTTTNINWFCDTFGRIGCFGHDDFYVRRRILVWGLVANCISLVLSLIACLSISLNYSLIQFAAFTRGMIYLPNIDLPLTKIWIGLRGIAVYHYQGQETLLNMTGLLTASVSSIYGGENYFVINFNDLCDVIADDTNQIVESIIDPDNSCDTCANASNGLVTAVIVSTLLILPNITTDILRMYPNYDLNCQKFFGSIISLCSMLGSLYAWWGYARSCYRTFNTEQESTTIATESILNVINDGDNNPLMEYLNNNRTTIDVAFNWRAGTGLICIAIATFLKVIDIIAVWVIPTPDIVHKRQLQDEYEQLYNSNNEENVDIDYEYDDEECRDSEVGREVGNDDGKGNEC
;
A
#
# COMPACT_ATOMS: atom_id res chain seq x y z
N MET A 1 27.26 -46.07 5.43
CA MET A 1 28.33 -46.12 6.45
C MET A 1 28.64 -44.68 6.85
N MET A 2 28.69 -44.41 8.16
CA MET A 2 28.82 -43.11 8.87
C MET A 2 27.50 -42.29 8.96
N THR A 3 26.70 -42.50 10.02
CA THR A 3 26.66 -41.85 11.38
C THR A 3 25.97 -40.48 11.31
N GLU A 4 24.71 -40.32 11.72
CA GLU A 4 24.18 -40.29 13.10
C GLU A 4 24.92 -39.27 13.98
N GLN A 5 24.32 -38.09 14.14
CA GLN A 5 24.63 -37.19 15.25
C GLN A 5 23.46 -36.24 15.53
N ASP A 6 23.05 -36.25 16.80
CA ASP A 6 21.97 -35.51 17.44
C ASP A 6 22.04 -33.98 17.25
N LYS A 7 20.86 -33.34 17.36
CA LYS A 7 20.75 -32.06 18.05
C LYS A 7 19.32 -31.76 18.49
N ASP A 8 19.05 -32.10 19.74
CA ASP A 8 18.15 -31.34 20.61
C ASP A 8 18.79 -29.97 20.88
N ASP A 9 18.06 -28.89 20.62
CA ASP A 9 18.23 -27.60 21.30
C ASP A 9 16.89 -26.85 21.28
N ASN A 10 16.19 -26.99 22.41
CA ASN A 10 15.00 -26.26 22.77
C ASN A 10 15.41 -24.81 23.12
N VAL A 11 15.15 -23.85 22.25
CA VAL A 11 15.38 -22.43 22.53
C VAL A 11 14.05 -21.78 22.90
N ASP A 12 13.88 -21.54 24.20
CA ASP A 12 12.83 -20.68 24.73
C ASP A 12 13.00 -19.27 24.15
N VAL A 13 12.06 -18.87 23.30
CA VAL A 13 11.96 -17.50 22.77
C VAL A 13 11.33 -16.63 23.86
N LEU A 14 12.16 -16.01 24.69
CA LEU A 14 11.76 -14.89 25.54
C LEU A 14 11.42 -13.68 24.67
N MET A 15 10.13 -13.36 24.56
CA MET A 15 9.65 -12.10 24.00
C MET A 15 10.10 -10.94 24.90
N PRO A 16 10.60 -9.81 24.35
CA PRO A 16 10.82 -8.61 25.15
C PRO A 16 9.47 -7.98 25.57
N PRO A 17 9.40 -7.33 26.75
CA PRO A 17 8.19 -6.67 27.21
C PRO A 17 7.83 -5.47 26.32
N PRO A 18 6.54 -5.09 26.25
CA PRO A 18 6.07 -3.95 25.47
C PRO A 18 6.64 -2.64 26.04
N ILE A 19 7.19 -1.82 25.14
CA ILE A 19 7.61 -0.45 25.43
C ILE A 19 6.34 0.40 25.57
N SER A 20 6.10 0.90 26.77
CA SER A 20 5.07 1.91 27.04
C SER A 20 5.50 3.25 26.45
N VAL A 21 4.80 3.70 25.41
CA VAL A 21 4.97 5.05 24.85
C VAL A 21 4.26 6.05 25.77
N SER A 22 5.04 6.96 26.35
CA SER A 22 4.54 8.07 27.16
C SER A 22 3.95 9.17 26.26
N PRO A 23 2.75 9.70 26.56
CA PRO A 23 2.10 10.71 25.74
C PRO A 23 2.53 12.10 26.24
N ASN A 24 3.67 12.61 25.79
CA ASN A 24 4.04 14.02 25.94
C ASN A 24 5.17 14.33 24.96
N ASP A 25 4.83 14.59 23.70
CA ASP A 25 5.68 15.34 22.75
C ASP A 25 4.84 15.70 21.50
N GLU A 26 3.79 16.50 21.70
CA GLU A 26 3.00 17.07 20.61
C GLU A 26 2.77 18.58 20.86
N ALA A 27 3.86 19.35 20.91
CA ALA A 27 3.77 20.81 21.05
C ALA A 27 5.03 21.57 20.56
N ALA A 28 5.56 21.29 19.36
CA ALA A 28 6.61 22.16 18.80
C ALA A 28 6.76 22.04 17.27
N ALA A 29 5.71 22.34 16.49
CA ALA A 29 5.87 22.52 15.04
C ALA A 29 4.75 23.37 14.42
N LYS A 30 4.59 24.61 14.87
CA LYS A 30 3.84 25.64 14.14
C LYS A 30 4.54 26.98 14.34
N ASN A 31 5.43 27.32 13.42
CA ASN A 31 5.74 28.69 12.96
C ASN A 31 7.01 28.64 12.12
N ASP A 32 6.88 28.56 10.79
CA ASP A 32 7.72 29.32 9.85
C ASP A 32 7.48 28.86 8.41
N VAL A 33 6.48 29.44 7.74
CA VAL A 33 6.55 29.70 6.29
C VAL A 33 5.71 30.94 5.98
N LYS A 34 6.35 32.11 5.97
CA LYS A 34 5.78 33.35 5.41
C LYS A 34 6.88 34.22 4.81
N LYS A 35 7.17 34.02 3.51
CA LYS A 35 7.53 35.05 2.50
C LYS A 35 8.37 34.45 1.36
N LYS A 36 7.76 34.30 0.20
CA LYS A 36 8.21 34.93 -1.06
C LYS A 36 7.23 34.57 -2.17
N LYS A 37 6.52 35.57 -2.66
CA LYS A 37 5.65 35.49 -3.82
C LYS A 37 6.02 36.69 -4.67
N ASP A 38 6.73 36.46 -5.77
CA ASP A 38 6.82 37.38 -6.90
C ASP A 38 7.07 36.58 -8.18
N GLY A 39 6.16 36.77 -9.14
CA GLY A 39 6.39 36.76 -10.59
C GLY A 39 6.87 35.48 -11.27
N ASN A 40 5.96 34.80 -11.98
CA ASN A 40 6.04 34.81 -13.45
C ASN A 40 4.74 34.28 -14.08
N ASP A 41 4.16 35.11 -14.96
CA ASP A 41 3.05 34.75 -15.84
C ASP A 41 3.59 33.98 -17.05
N SER A 42 2.95 32.86 -17.39
CA SER A 42 3.07 32.22 -18.71
C SER A 42 1.88 31.28 -18.93
N SER A 43 0.90 31.83 -19.63
CA SER A 43 -0.10 31.19 -20.48
C SER A 43 0.08 29.69 -20.76
N SER A 44 -0.93 28.88 -20.40
CA SER A 44 -1.38 27.80 -21.29
C SER A 44 -2.88 27.54 -21.10
N SER A 45 -3.56 27.68 -22.23
CA SER A 45 -4.96 27.40 -22.48
C SER A 45 -5.32 25.93 -22.22
N SER A 46 -6.32 25.67 -21.40
CA SER A 46 -7.10 24.43 -21.51
C SER A 46 -8.59 24.72 -21.31
N SER A 47 -9.32 24.22 -22.29
CA SER A 47 -10.73 24.37 -22.58
C SER A 47 -11.61 23.71 -21.52
N SER A 48 -12.39 24.52 -20.81
CA SER A 48 -13.48 24.11 -19.95
C SER A 48 -14.72 23.77 -20.79
N SER A 49 -15.10 22.50 -20.84
CA SER A 49 -16.39 22.04 -21.34
C SER A 49 -17.47 22.34 -20.28
N SER A 50 -18.37 23.25 -20.63
CA SER A 50 -19.53 23.63 -19.82
C SER A 50 -20.63 22.58 -19.93
N VAL A 51 -20.96 21.95 -18.80
CA VAL A 51 -22.15 21.12 -18.66
C VAL A 51 -23.36 22.05 -18.55
N LYS A 52 -24.20 22.05 -19.59
CA LYS A 52 -25.52 22.72 -19.58
C LYS A 52 -26.46 21.95 -18.64
N SER A 53 -26.74 22.55 -17.48
CA SER A 53 -27.90 22.18 -16.66
C SER A 53 -29.16 22.72 -17.33
N SER A 54 -29.99 21.83 -17.87
CA SER A 54 -31.32 22.15 -18.39
C SER A 54 -32.36 22.00 -17.28
N THR A 55 -32.63 23.09 -16.58
CA THR A 55 -33.76 23.24 -15.66
C THR A 55 -35.05 23.27 -16.49
N THR A 56 -35.86 22.21 -16.40
CA THR A 56 -37.18 22.15 -17.04
C THR A 56 -38.25 22.34 -15.97
N THR A 57 -38.95 23.47 -16.05
CA THR A 57 -40.08 23.85 -15.20
C THR A 57 -41.29 22.97 -15.49
N PRO A 58 -42.08 22.51 -14.48
CA PRO A 58 -43.30 21.76 -14.75
C PRO A 58 -44.43 22.70 -15.19
N GLN A 59 -44.92 22.52 -16.41
CA GLN A 59 -46.16 23.12 -16.88
C GLN A 59 -47.36 22.39 -16.27
N LYS A 60 -48.15 23.14 -15.50
CA LYS A 60 -49.39 22.71 -14.87
C LYS A 60 -50.52 22.76 -15.91
N ASN A 61 -50.86 21.61 -16.51
CA ASN A 61 -52.01 21.49 -17.40
C ASN A 61 -53.26 21.03 -16.64
N SER A 62 -54.31 21.84 -16.75
CA SER A 62 -55.62 21.64 -16.14
C SER A 62 -56.46 20.64 -16.93
N GLY A 63 -57.33 19.94 -16.19
CA GLY A 63 -58.17 18.83 -16.57
C GLY A 63 -58.91 18.91 -17.91
N THR A 64 -58.99 17.74 -18.53
CA THR A 64 -60.16 17.29 -19.29
C THR A 64 -60.41 15.82 -18.94
N ASN A 65 -61.59 15.55 -18.37
CA ASN A 65 -62.10 14.21 -18.13
C ASN A 65 -62.44 13.57 -19.48
N GLY A 66 -61.48 12.81 -20.03
CA GLY A 66 -61.62 12.01 -21.24
C GLY A 66 -61.38 10.54 -20.93
N THR A 67 -62.43 9.75 -21.12
CA THR A 67 -62.60 8.34 -20.78
C THR A 67 -61.58 7.36 -21.36
N GLY A 68 -60.83 6.67 -20.50
CA GLY A 68 -60.86 5.20 -20.37
C GLY A 68 -60.02 4.30 -21.29
N THR A 69 -59.66 4.69 -22.52
CA THR A 69 -59.05 3.72 -23.48
C THR A 69 -57.66 4.08 -24.02
N ALA A 70 -57.17 5.31 -23.82
CA ALA A 70 -55.84 5.71 -24.27
C ALA A 70 -54.71 5.39 -23.26
N ALA A 71 -55.04 5.10 -21.99
CA ALA A 71 -54.04 4.79 -20.96
C ALA A 71 -53.41 3.41 -21.14
N ALA A 72 -54.15 2.42 -21.67
CA ALA A 72 -53.61 1.07 -21.91
C ALA A 72 -52.57 1.04 -23.06
N ALA A 73 -52.77 1.82 -24.12
CA ALA A 73 -51.85 1.86 -25.26
C ALA A 73 -50.50 2.54 -24.95
N ASN A 74 -50.48 3.52 -24.03
CA ASN A 74 -49.23 4.15 -23.59
C ASN A 74 -48.41 3.28 -22.61
N ILE A 75 -49.05 2.37 -21.87
CA ILE A 75 -48.35 1.41 -21.02
C ILE A 75 -47.62 0.35 -21.86
N GLU A 76 -48.18 -0.03 -23.01
CA GLU A 76 -47.57 -1.01 -23.91
C GLU A 76 -46.36 -0.42 -24.67
N LEU A 77 -46.41 0.86 -25.03
CA LEU A 77 -45.29 1.55 -25.69
C LEU A 77 -44.10 1.78 -24.74
N LEU A 78 -44.34 1.99 -23.44
CA LEU A 78 -43.27 2.11 -22.43
C LEU A 78 -42.59 0.77 -22.13
N LYS A 79 -43.30 -0.37 -22.25
CA LYS A 79 -42.70 -1.72 -22.14
C LYS A 79 -41.76 -2.06 -23.31
N SER A 80 -41.89 -1.37 -24.44
CA SER A 80 -41.03 -1.56 -25.61
C SER A 80 -39.75 -0.72 -25.58
N THR A 81 -39.52 0.09 -24.55
CA THR A 81 -38.21 0.70 -24.33
C THR A 81 -37.30 -0.38 -23.79
N THR A 82 -36.86 -1.28 -24.68
CA THR A 82 -35.76 -2.20 -24.48
C THR A 82 -34.60 -1.39 -23.95
N THR A 83 -34.45 -1.41 -22.62
CA THR A 83 -33.31 -0.85 -21.92
C THR A 83 -32.09 -1.38 -22.65
N ASN A 84 -31.27 -0.49 -23.20
CA ASN A 84 -29.99 -0.85 -23.81
C ASN A 84 -29.12 -1.48 -22.72
N ILE A 85 -29.31 -2.79 -22.50
CA ILE A 85 -28.47 -3.56 -21.60
C ILE A 85 -27.08 -3.50 -22.21
N ASN A 86 -26.11 -3.04 -21.42
CA ASN A 86 -24.73 -3.03 -21.85
C ASN A 86 -24.30 -4.46 -22.15
N TRP A 87 -24.08 -4.74 -23.44
CA TRP A 87 -23.74 -6.07 -23.93
C TRP A 87 -22.51 -6.66 -23.24
N PHE A 88 -21.53 -5.84 -22.88
CA PHE A 88 -20.34 -6.29 -22.13
C PHE A 88 -20.71 -6.78 -20.73
N CYS A 89 -21.54 -6.03 -20.00
CA CYS A 89 -21.98 -6.44 -18.66
C CYS A 89 -22.76 -7.76 -18.72
N ASP A 90 -23.72 -7.90 -19.64
CA ASP A 90 -24.51 -9.13 -19.75
C ASP A 90 -23.64 -10.33 -20.11
N THR A 91 -22.72 -10.17 -21.07
CA THR A 91 -21.81 -11.25 -21.49
C THR A 91 -20.87 -11.66 -20.36
N PHE A 92 -20.25 -10.70 -19.65
CA PHE A 92 -19.36 -11.01 -18.52
C PHE A 92 -20.09 -11.54 -17.29
N GLY A 93 -21.33 -11.11 -17.05
CA GLY A 93 -22.20 -11.64 -16.01
C GLY A 93 -22.32 -13.16 -16.11
N ARG A 94 -22.63 -13.63 -17.31
CA ARG A 94 -22.86 -15.06 -17.62
C ARG A 94 -21.62 -15.93 -17.61
N ILE A 95 -20.41 -15.36 -17.73
CA ILE A 95 -19.17 -16.16 -17.70
C ILE A 95 -19.01 -16.80 -16.32
N GLY A 96 -18.89 -18.11 -16.26
CA GLY A 96 -18.68 -18.83 -15.01
C GLY A 96 -18.63 -20.33 -15.24
N CYS A 97 -18.02 -21.06 -14.32
CA CYS A 97 -17.89 -22.52 -14.42
C CYS A 97 -18.87 -23.27 -13.51
N PHE A 98 -19.47 -22.58 -12.53
CA PHE A 98 -20.40 -23.16 -11.57
C PHE A 98 -21.86 -22.89 -11.95
N GLY A 99 -22.77 -23.73 -11.48
CA GLY A 99 -24.21 -23.51 -11.66
C GLY A 99 -24.68 -22.24 -10.98
N HIS A 100 -25.70 -21.59 -11.54
CA HIS A 100 -26.26 -20.34 -11.00
C HIS A 100 -26.85 -20.51 -9.58
N ASP A 101 -27.25 -21.72 -9.21
CA ASP A 101 -27.99 -22.01 -7.96
C ASP A 101 -27.12 -22.53 -6.81
N ASP A 102 -25.82 -22.77 -7.02
CA ASP A 102 -24.92 -23.31 -6.00
C ASP A 102 -24.45 -22.24 -5.00
N PHE A 103 -25.38 -21.76 -4.15
CA PHE A 103 -25.14 -20.71 -3.16
C PHE A 103 -23.94 -20.99 -2.26
N TYR A 104 -23.77 -22.24 -1.80
CA TYR A 104 -22.68 -22.64 -0.91
C TYR A 104 -21.31 -22.53 -1.58
N VAL A 105 -21.21 -22.98 -2.84
CA VAL A 105 -19.95 -22.94 -3.61
C VAL A 105 -19.58 -21.49 -3.93
N ARG A 106 -20.57 -20.71 -4.38
CA ARG A 106 -20.43 -19.27 -4.64
C ARG A 106 -19.90 -18.52 -3.43
N ARG A 107 -20.56 -18.66 -2.28
CA ARG A 107 -20.16 -17.99 -1.05
C ARG A 107 -18.74 -18.40 -0.65
N ARG A 108 -18.41 -19.70 -0.71
CA ARG A 108 -17.08 -20.18 -0.33
C ARG A 108 -15.98 -19.61 -1.23
N ILE A 109 -16.16 -19.61 -2.54
CA ILE A 109 -15.17 -19.09 -3.50
C ILE A 109 -14.98 -17.58 -3.34
N LEU A 110 -16.07 -16.83 -3.21
CA LEU A 110 -15.99 -15.38 -2.99
C LEU A 110 -15.36 -15.02 -1.63
N VAL A 111 -15.58 -15.84 -0.59
CA VAL A 111 -14.89 -15.67 0.70
C VAL A 111 -13.39 -15.88 0.56
N TRP A 112 -12.94 -16.87 -0.22
CA TRP A 112 -11.51 -17.04 -0.51
C TRP A 112 -10.92 -15.86 -1.27
N GLY A 113 -11.64 -15.32 -2.27
CA GLY A 113 -11.26 -14.10 -2.99
C GLY A 113 -11.14 -12.90 -2.05
N LEU A 114 -12.15 -12.68 -1.20
CA LEU A 114 -12.18 -11.63 -0.19
C LEU A 114 -10.98 -11.73 0.77
N VAL A 115 -10.70 -12.92 1.31
CA VAL A 115 -9.56 -13.14 2.20
C VAL A 115 -8.24 -12.85 1.48
N ALA A 116 -8.09 -13.30 0.23
CA ALA A 116 -6.91 -13.02 -0.58
C ALA A 116 -6.72 -11.50 -0.81
N ASN A 117 -7.80 -10.77 -1.11
CA ASN A 117 -7.79 -9.31 -1.26
C ASN A 117 -7.44 -8.59 0.05
N CYS A 118 -7.97 -9.03 1.20
CA CYS A 118 -7.60 -8.47 2.51
C CYS A 118 -6.12 -8.68 2.84
N ILE A 119 -5.58 -9.88 2.61
CA ILE A 119 -4.15 -10.16 2.82
C ILE A 119 -3.30 -9.33 1.82
N SER A 120 -3.72 -9.26 0.56
CA SER A 120 -3.06 -8.45 -0.48
C SER A 120 -3.03 -6.97 -0.10
N LEU A 121 -4.10 -6.43 0.49
CA LEU A 121 -4.15 -5.06 0.99
C LEU A 121 -3.12 -4.82 2.09
N VAL A 122 -3.08 -5.69 3.11
CA VAL A 122 -2.12 -5.57 4.23
C VAL A 122 -0.67 -5.64 3.72
N LEU A 123 -0.36 -6.60 2.85
CA LEU A 123 0.97 -6.73 2.26
C LEU A 123 1.35 -5.53 1.37
N SER A 124 0.39 -4.98 0.62
CA SER A 124 0.60 -3.79 -0.19
C SER A 124 0.84 -2.55 0.69
N LEU A 125 0.11 -2.42 1.81
CA LEU A 125 0.34 -1.36 2.80
C LEU A 125 1.72 -1.47 3.45
N ILE A 126 2.18 -2.69 3.78
CA ILE A 126 3.54 -2.90 4.27
C ILE A 126 4.56 -2.47 3.22
N ALA A 127 4.37 -2.83 1.94
CA ALA A 127 5.24 -2.39 0.86
C ALA A 127 5.22 -0.85 0.70
N CYS A 128 4.08 -0.18 0.90
CA CYS A 128 3.98 1.29 0.90
C CYS A 128 4.81 1.95 2.01
N LEU A 129 5.09 1.28 3.14
CA LEU A 129 5.93 1.86 4.20
C LEU A 129 7.36 2.16 3.73
N SER A 130 7.84 1.47 2.68
CA SER A 130 9.14 1.70 2.03
C SER A 130 9.28 3.07 1.33
N ILE A 131 8.15 3.79 1.17
CA ILE A 131 8.10 5.14 0.60
C ILE A 131 8.58 6.17 1.64
N SER A 132 8.48 5.85 2.93
CA SER A 132 8.91 6.73 4.01
C SER A 132 10.43 6.90 4.03
N LEU A 133 10.89 8.08 4.45
CA LEU A 133 12.31 8.37 4.72
C LEU A 133 12.70 8.13 6.18
N ASN A 134 11.82 7.54 6.99
CA ASN A 134 12.18 7.14 8.35
C ASN A 134 13.01 5.85 8.32
N TYR A 135 14.15 5.85 9.00
CA TYR A 135 15.06 4.70 9.09
C TYR A 135 14.35 3.40 9.47
N SER A 136 13.53 3.42 10.52
CA SER A 136 12.85 2.23 11.03
C SER A 136 11.85 1.64 10.02
N LEU A 137 11.16 2.52 9.28
CA LEU A 137 10.20 2.10 8.25
C LEU A 137 10.90 1.54 7.01
N ILE A 138 12.01 2.15 6.57
CA ILE A 138 12.84 1.60 5.48
C ILE A 138 13.41 0.26 5.90
N GLN A 139 13.95 0.13 7.11
CA GLN A 139 14.50 -1.12 7.61
C GLN A 139 13.44 -2.25 7.62
N PHE A 140 12.22 -1.94 8.08
CA PHE A 140 11.13 -2.90 8.16
C PHE A 140 10.56 -3.28 6.79
N ALA A 141 10.45 -2.34 5.85
CA ALA A 141 9.78 -2.51 4.56
C ALA A 141 10.72 -2.38 3.35
N ALA A 142 12.02 -2.61 3.52
CA ALA A 142 13.01 -2.47 2.46
C ALA A 142 12.64 -3.30 1.22
N PHE A 143 12.87 -2.76 0.03
CA PHE A 143 12.74 -3.51 -1.21
C PHE A 143 13.99 -4.35 -1.50
N THR A 144 15.16 -3.80 -1.20
CA THR A 144 16.42 -4.53 -1.25
C THR A 144 17.17 -4.33 0.06
N ARG A 145 17.89 -5.36 0.52
CA ARG A 145 18.81 -5.27 1.64
C ARG A 145 20.19 -5.77 1.22
N GLY A 146 21.22 -5.05 1.61
CA GLY A 146 22.61 -5.39 1.35
C GLY A 146 23.40 -5.46 2.64
N MET A 147 24.43 -6.31 2.66
CA MET A 147 25.47 -6.26 3.68
C MET A 147 26.83 -6.17 3.00
N ILE A 148 27.67 -5.28 3.52
CA ILE A 148 29.06 -5.11 3.13
C ILE A 148 29.92 -5.85 4.15
N TYR A 149 30.77 -6.77 3.69
CA TYR A 149 31.68 -7.53 4.54
C TYR A 149 33.09 -7.59 3.96
N LEU A 150 34.07 -7.69 4.86
CA LEU A 150 35.46 -7.95 4.51
C LEU A 150 35.65 -9.47 4.37
N PRO A 151 35.87 -10.01 3.17
CA PRO A 151 35.93 -11.45 2.93
C PRO A 151 37.07 -12.14 3.70
N ASN A 152 38.13 -11.40 4.04
CA ASN A 152 39.27 -11.94 4.76
C ASN A 152 39.01 -12.17 6.26
N ILE A 153 37.97 -11.55 6.84
CA ILE A 153 37.75 -11.55 8.31
C ILE A 153 36.27 -11.84 8.67
N ASP A 154 35.39 -12.05 7.68
CA ASP A 154 33.94 -12.28 7.87
C ASP A 154 33.27 -11.24 8.80
N LEU A 155 33.78 -10.01 8.81
CA LEU A 155 33.26 -8.91 9.62
C LEU A 155 32.27 -8.07 8.81
N PRO A 156 30.99 -7.95 9.22
CA PRO A 156 30.04 -7.07 8.58
C PRO A 156 30.34 -5.62 8.96
N LEU A 157 30.66 -4.79 7.97
CA LEU A 157 30.97 -3.37 8.16
C LEU A 157 29.72 -2.52 8.21
N THR A 158 28.85 -2.71 7.22
CA THR A 158 27.73 -1.83 6.95
C THR A 158 26.55 -2.64 6.46
N LYS A 159 25.36 -2.31 6.97
CA LYS A 159 24.09 -2.86 6.51
C LYS A 159 23.29 -1.77 5.81
N ILE A 160 22.79 -2.11 4.64
CA ILE A 160 22.10 -1.18 3.75
C ILE A 160 20.69 -1.70 3.51
N TRP A 161 19.71 -0.81 3.60
CA TRP A 161 18.33 -1.07 3.22
C TRP A 161 17.90 -0.02 2.20
N ILE A 162 17.38 -0.50 1.08
CA ILE A 162 16.95 0.33 -0.04
C ILE A 162 15.43 0.29 -0.08
N GLY A 163 14.82 1.44 0.20
CA GLY A 163 13.38 1.68 0.04
C GLY A 163 13.02 2.08 -1.38
N LEU A 164 11.81 2.60 -1.56
CA LEU A 164 11.37 3.17 -2.85
C LEU A 164 11.74 4.66 -3.00
N ARG A 165 12.07 5.38 -1.92
CA ARG A 165 12.47 6.80 -1.99
C ARG A 165 13.86 7.11 -1.47
N GLY A 166 14.50 6.15 -0.80
CA GLY A 166 15.80 6.40 -0.20
C GLY A 166 16.49 5.15 0.28
N ILE A 167 17.70 5.36 0.78
CA ILE A 167 18.60 4.34 1.28
C ILE A 167 18.86 4.63 2.75
N ALA A 168 18.60 3.63 3.60
CA ALA A 168 18.98 3.63 5.00
C ALA A 168 20.29 2.86 5.15
N VAL A 169 21.27 3.46 5.81
CA VAL A 169 22.59 2.87 6.06
C VAL A 169 22.78 2.75 7.57
N TYR A 170 23.33 1.62 8.02
CA TYR A 170 23.70 1.39 9.41
C TYR A 170 25.13 0.88 9.49
N HIS A 171 25.92 1.53 10.34
CA HIS A 171 27.29 1.17 10.65
C HIS A 171 27.37 0.44 11.99
N TYR A 172 28.13 -0.66 12.03
CA TYR A 172 28.30 -1.40 13.27
C TYR A 172 29.28 -0.68 14.22
N GLN A 173 28.75 -0.19 15.34
CA GLN A 173 29.48 0.53 16.39
C GLN A 173 30.27 -0.46 17.25
N GLY A 174 31.44 -0.85 16.75
CA GLY A 174 32.40 -1.70 17.47
C GLY A 174 33.80 -1.66 16.86
N GLN A 175 33.97 -0.84 15.83
CA GLN A 175 35.14 -0.83 14.97
C GLN A 175 35.70 0.60 14.82
N GLU A 176 35.43 1.48 15.78
CA GLU A 176 35.97 2.84 15.83
C GLU A 176 37.51 2.85 15.74
N THR A 177 38.18 1.81 16.24
CA THR A 177 39.65 1.66 16.13
C THR A 177 40.15 1.31 14.72
N LEU A 178 39.36 0.61 13.91
CA LEU A 178 39.74 0.24 12.53
C LEU A 178 39.24 1.30 11.52
N LEU A 179 38.14 1.99 11.83
CA LEU A 179 37.60 3.12 11.06
C LEU A 179 38.36 4.43 11.31
N ASN A 180 38.81 4.71 12.54
CA ASN A 180 39.77 5.81 12.78
C ASN A 180 41.12 5.55 12.12
N MET A 181 41.49 4.28 11.88
CA MET A 181 42.68 3.95 11.09
C MET A 181 42.50 4.16 9.59
N THR A 182 41.26 4.10 9.08
CA THR A 182 41.00 4.35 7.65
C THR A 182 40.59 5.78 7.34
N GLY A 183 40.15 6.59 8.31
CA GLY A 183 39.96 8.06 8.20
C GLY A 183 38.91 8.53 7.18
N LEU A 184 38.47 7.66 6.27
CA LEU A 184 37.76 7.98 5.04
C LEU A 184 36.24 7.98 5.20
N LEU A 185 35.72 7.24 6.19
CA LEU A 185 34.27 6.97 6.32
C LEU A 185 33.60 7.73 7.47
N THR A 186 34.30 7.90 8.59
CA THR A 186 33.70 8.43 9.82
C THR A 186 33.77 9.95 9.90
N ALA A 187 34.79 10.61 9.36
CA ALA A 187 34.97 12.06 9.53
C ALA A 187 33.96 12.90 8.72
N SER A 188 33.67 12.50 7.47
CA SER A 188 32.69 13.18 6.62
C SER A 188 31.25 12.89 7.07
N VAL A 189 30.93 11.65 7.43
CA VAL A 189 29.54 11.29 7.78
C VAL A 189 29.16 11.69 9.21
N SER A 190 30.06 11.52 10.19
CA SER A 190 29.73 11.82 11.60
C SER A 190 29.59 13.32 11.88
N SER A 191 30.34 14.17 11.17
CA SER A 191 30.26 15.63 11.33
C SER A 191 28.94 16.20 10.77
N ILE A 192 28.32 15.50 9.81
CA ILE A 192 27.07 15.94 9.18
C ILE A 192 25.84 15.45 9.96
N TYR A 193 25.88 14.26 10.58
CA TYR A 193 24.69 13.58 11.11
C TYR A 193 24.63 13.35 12.63
N GLY A 194 25.47 14.02 13.42
CA GLY A 194 25.19 14.19 14.86
C GLY A 194 25.36 12.93 15.74
N GLY A 195 26.23 12.01 15.35
CA GLY A 195 26.65 10.89 16.21
C GLY A 195 25.76 9.65 16.23
N GLU A 196 24.73 9.59 15.38
CA GLU A 196 23.95 8.36 15.19
C GLU A 196 24.67 7.39 14.25
N ASN A 197 24.60 6.08 14.54
CA ASN A 197 25.22 5.04 13.70
C ASN A 197 24.47 4.75 12.40
N TYR A 198 23.42 5.52 12.12
CA TYR A 198 22.59 5.36 10.95
C TYR A 198 22.27 6.70 10.33
N PHE A 199 22.02 6.68 9.03
CA PHE A 199 21.51 7.83 8.30
C PHE A 199 20.62 7.35 7.16
N VAL A 200 19.80 8.27 6.63
CA VAL A 200 18.92 8.01 5.49
C VAL A 200 19.20 9.05 4.41
N ILE A 201 19.50 8.59 3.20
CA ILE A 201 19.71 9.43 2.02
C ILE A 201 18.52 9.27 1.08
N ASN A 202 17.97 10.38 0.60
CA ASN A 202 16.94 10.36 -0.45
C ASN A 202 17.58 10.02 -1.80
N PHE A 203 16.90 9.29 -2.68
CA PHE A 203 17.42 8.98 -4.02
C PHE A 203 17.77 10.22 -4.86
N ASN A 204 17.03 11.32 -4.70
CA ASN A 204 17.34 12.55 -5.41
C ASN A 204 18.70 13.13 -4.99
N ASP A 205 19.01 13.03 -3.70
CA ASP A 205 20.27 13.54 -3.14
C ASP A 205 21.40 12.51 -3.29
N LEU A 206 21.05 11.23 -3.50
CA LEU A 206 22.02 10.15 -3.64
C LEU A 206 22.91 10.35 -4.86
N CYS A 207 22.34 10.71 -6.01
CA CYS A 207 23.15 10.90 -7.20
C CYS A 207 24.05 12.15 -7.08
N ASP A 208 23.62 13.18 -6.35
CA ASP A 208 24.46 14.35 -6.02
C ASP A 208 25.62 13.97 -5.08
N VAL A 209 25.35 13.12 -4.09
CA VAL A 209 26.37 12.59 -3.15
C VAL A 209 27.37 11.66 -3.85
N ILE A 210 26.93 10.93 -4.88
CA ILE A 210 27.79 10.09 -5.73
C ILE A 210 28.65 10.95 -6.66
N ALA A 211 28.08 12.02 -7.23
CA ALA A 211 28.78 12.89 -8.17
C ALA A 211 29.88 13.75 -7.52
N ASP A 212 29.84 13.91 -6.20
CA ASP A 212 30.94 14.49 -5.44
C ASP A 212 32.04 13.43 -5.28
N ASP A 213 33.15 13.59 -6.04
CA ASP A 213 34.35 12.73 -6.10
C ASP A 213 34.94 12.34 -4.72
N THR A 214 34.46 12.98 -3.65
CA THR A 214 34.85 12.69 -2.26
C THR A 214 34.28 11.38 -1.71
N ASN A 215 33.27 10.75 -2.33
CA ASN A 215 32.56 9.59 -1.79
C ASN A 215 32.66 8.29 -2.63
N GLN A 216 33.87 7.83 -2.92
CA GLN A 216 34.15 6.60 -3.71
C GLN A 216 33.44 5.31 -3.20
N ILE A 217 33.04 5.26 -1.93
CA ILE A 217 32.34 4.09 -1.39
C ILE A 217 30.92 4.01 -1.93
N VAL A 218 30.27 5.15 -2.18
CA VAL A 218 28.91 5.14 -2.73
C VAL A 218 28.92 4.72 -4.20
N GLU A 219 29.96 5.10 -4.95
CA GLU A 219 30.22 4.61 -6.32
C GLU A 219 30.39 3.09 -6.37
N SER A 220 30.93 2.46 -5.31
CA SER A 220 31.05 1.00 -5.25
C SER A 220 29.72 0.26 -5.01
N ILE A 221 28.69 0.96 -4.53
CA ILE A 221 27.38 0.38 -4.20
C ILE A 221 26.48 0.34 -5.45
N ILE A 222 26.57 1.34 -6.32
CA ILE A 222 25.75 1.50 -7.53
C ILE A 222 26.68 1.86 -8.67
N ASP A 223 26.60 1.09 -9.76
CA ASP A 223 27.31 1.40 -11.01
C ASP A 223 27.01 2.85 -11.47
N PRO A 224 28.01 3.75 -11.40
CA PRO A 224 27.80 5.19 -11.57
C PRO A 224 27.41 5.58 -12.99
N ASP A 225 27.80 4.80 -14.00
CA ASP A 225 27.76 5.24 -15.40
C ASP A 225 26.34 5.26 -16.01
N ASN A 226 25.33 4.69 -15.35
CA ASN A 226 23.92 4.81 -15.81
C ASN A 226 22.84 4.35 -14.81
N SER A 227 23.21 3.78 -13.66
CA SER A 227 22.24 3.05 -12.83
C SER A 227 21.52 3.92 -11.81
N CYS A 228 22.13 5.01 -11.33
CA CYS A 228 21.52 5.89 -10.31
C CYS A 228 20.24 6.56 -10.83
N ASP A 229 20.36 7.32 -11.92
CA ASP A 229 19.23 8.01 -12.55
C ASP A 229 18.15 7.03 -13.02
N THR A 230 18.55 5.88 -13.55
CA THR A 230 17.61 4.85 -14.00
C THR A 230 16.80 4.31 -12.82
N CYS A 231 17.44 4.02 -11.69
CA CYS A 231 16.76 3.51 -10.51
C CYS A 231 15.91 4.59 -9.82
N ALA A 232 16.39 5.83 -9.74
CA ALA A 232 15.63 6.96 -9.17
C ALA A 232 14.36 7.25 -10.00
N ASN A 233 14.50 7.33 -11.32
CA ASN A 233 13.38 7.54 -12.23
C ASN A 233 12.38 6.38 -12.21
N ALA A 234 12.89 5.14 -12.20
CA ALA A 234 12.04 3.96 -12.03
C ALA A 234 11.27 4.06 -10.71
N SER A 235 11.96 4.29 -9.60
CA SER A 235 11.40 4.35 -8.26
C SER A 235 10.23 5.33 -8.14
N ASN A 236 10.32 6.52 -8.72
CA ASN A 236 9.20 7.49 -8.73
C ASN A 236 7.94 6.94 -9.43
N GLY A 237 8.10 6.25 -10.56
CA GLY A 237 6.99 5.57 -11.24
C GLY A 237 6.41 4.42 -10.41
N LEU A 238 7.27 3.65 -9.74
CA LEU A 238 6.88 2.52 -8.90
C LEU A 238 6.10 2.98 -7.66
N VAL A 239 6.50 4.09 -7.02
CA VAL A 239 5.76 4.69 -5.88
C VAL A 239 4.31 4.98 -6.28
N THR A 240 4.11 5.63 -7.42
CA THR A 240 2.77 5.96 -7.93
C THR A 240 1.97 4.69 -8.22
N ALA A 241 2.58 3.70 -8.88
CA ALA A 241 1.94 2.44 -9.20
C ALA A 241 1.53 1.64 -7.94
N VAL A 242 2.38 1.60 -6.91
CA VAL A 242 2.09 0.92 -5.64
C VAL A 242 0.94 1.61 -4.89
N ILE A 243 0.93 2.95 -4.81
CA ILE A 243 -0.15 3.69 -4.14
C ILE A 243 -1.48 3.47 -4.87
N VAL A 244 -1.50 3.68 -6.19
CA VAL A 244 -2.73 3.53 -6.99
C VAL A 244 -3.23 2.10 -6.94
N SER A 245 -2.35 1.11 -7.11
CA SER A 245 -2.76 -0.30 -7.04
C SER A 245 -3.29 -0.69 -5.66
N THR A 246 -2.77 -0.12 -4.58
CA THR A 246 -3.26 -0.33 -3.20
C THR A 246 -4.66 0.26 -3.03
N LEU A 247 -4.89 1.49 -3.49
CA LEU A 247 -6.20 2.14 -3.40
C LEU A 247 -7.28 1.41 -4.21
N LEU A 248 -6.92 0.80 -5.34
CA LEU A 248 -7.84 0.00 -6.15
C LEU A 248 -8.27 -1.32 -5.47
N ILE A 249 -7.65 -1.75 -4.36
CA ILE A 249 -8.08 -2.96 -3.63
C ILE A 249 -9.38 -2.70 -2.84
N LEU A 250 -9.61 -1.49 -2.34
CA LEU A 250 -10.81 -1.15 -1.57
C LEU A 250 -12.14 -1.35 -2.33
N PRO A 251 -12.29 -0.84 -3.58
CA PRO A 251 -13.50 -1.11 -4.36
C PRO A 251 -13.65 -2.60 -4.73
N ASN A 252 -12.55 -3.36 -4.86
CA ASN A 252 -12.63 -4.81 -5.07
C ASN A 252 -13.20 -5.54 -3.85
N ILE A 253 -12.68 -5.26 -2.65
CA ILE A 253 -13.21 -5.81 -1.39
C ILE A 253 -14.71 -5.53 -1.26
N THR A 254 -15.12 -4.28 -1.53
CA THR A 254 -16.53 -3.88 -1.48
C THR A 254 -17.36 -4.66 -2.50
N THR A 255 -16.83 -4.81 -3.71
CA THR A 255 -17.46 -5.59 -4.78
C THR A 255 -17.62 -7.05 -4.36
N ASP A 256 -16.60 -7.68 -3.80
CA ASP A 256 -16.65 -9.08 -3.37
C ASP A 256 -17.71 -9.30 -2.29
N ILE A 257 -17.79 -8.40 -1.29
CA ILE A 257 -18.80 -8.45 -0.22
C ILE A 257 -20.21 -8.39 -0.80
N LEU A 258 -20.47 -7.42 -1.69
CA LEU A 258 -21.78 -7.28 -2.32
C LEU A 258 -22.13 -8.51 -3.17
N ARG A 259 -21.15 -9.08 -3.88
CA ARG A 259 -21.35 -10.30 -4.68
C ARG A 259 -21.60 -11.55 -3.84
N MET A 260 -21.32 -11.56 -2.54
CA MET A 260 -21.70 -12.69 -1.68
C MET A 260 -23.22 -12.84 -1.56
N TYR A 261 -23.97 -11.76 -1.78
CA TYR A 261 -25.42 -11.74 -1.71
C TYR A 261 -26.01 -11.79 -3.12
N PRO A 262 -26.79 -12.83 -3.48
CA PRO A 262 -27.39 -12.97 -4.81
C PRO A 262 -28.20 -11.74 -5.23
N ASN A 263 -28.92 -11.13 -4.30
CA ASN A 263 -29.82 -10.00 -4.57
C ASN A 263 -29.09 -8.69 -4.89
N TYR A 264 -27.78 -8.61 -4.61
CA TYR A 264 -26.95 -7.42 -4.85
C TYR A 264 -25.87 -7.63 -5.91
N ASP A 265 -25.75 -8.83 -6.49
CA ASP A 265 -24.73 -9.12 -7.50
C ASP A 265 -25.20 -8.70 -8.88
N LEU A 266 -24.66 -7.60 -9.38
CA LEU A 266 -25.04 -7.04 -10.67
C LEU A 266 -24.02 -7.40 -11.76
N ASN A 267 -24.50 -7.62 -12.99
CA ASN A 267 -23.68 -7.89 -14.17
C ASN A 267 -22.55 -6.87 -14.38
N CYS A 268 -22.88 -5.57 -14.29
CA CYS A 268 -21.88 -4.52 -14.45
C CYS A 268 -20.90 -4.43 -13.28
N GLN A 269 -21.35 -4.75 -12.06
CA GLN A 269 -20.47 -4.77 -10.88
C GLN A 269 -19.39 -5.84 -11.04
N LYS A 270 -19.75 -7.04 -11.51
CA LYS A 270 -18.76 -8.09 -11.84
C LYS A 270 -17.76 -7.62 -12.91
N PHE A 271 -18.25 -7.00 -13.97
CA PHE A 271 -17.40 -6.52 -15.07
C PHE A 271 -16.40 -5.45 -14.59
N PHE A 272 -16.88 -4.42 -13.88
CA PHE A 272 -16.02 -3.38 -13.34
C PHE A 272 -15.08 -3.90 -12.26
N GLY A 273 -15.54 -4.77 -11.36
CA GLY A 273 -14.68 -5.43 -10.37
C GLY A 273 -13.56 -6.24 -11.03
N SER A 274 -13.86 -6.95 -12.12
CA SER A 274 -12.86 -7.70 -12.90
C SER A 274 -11.82 -6.76 -13.53
N ILE A 275 -12.24 -5.64 -14.11
CA ILE A 275 -11.32 -4.65 -14.71
C ILE A 275 -10.46 -4.01 -13.63
N ILE A 276 -11.04 -3.58 -12.51
CA ILE A 276 -10.31 -2.95 -11.41
C ILE A 276 -9.29 -3.93 -10.81
N SER A 277 -9.68 -5.19 -10.58
CA SER A 277 -8.77 -6.23 -10.12
C SER A 277 -7.63 -6.49 -11.12
N LEU A 278 -7.91 -6.54 -12.42
CA LEU A 278 -6.88 -6.66 -13.45
C LEU A 278 -5.93 -5.45 -13.48
N CYS A 279 -6.45 -4.22 -13.46
CA CYS A 279 -5.64 -3.00 -13.41
C CYS A 279 -4.77 -2.95 -12.14
N SER A 280 -5.34 -3.32 -11.00
CA SER A 280 -4.63 -3.38 -9.72
C SER A 280 -3.52 -4.44 -9.73
N MET A 281 -3.76 -5.61 -10.32
CA MET A 281 -2.75 -6.66 -10.51
C MET A 281 -1.63 -6.18 -11.43
N LEU A 282 -1.96 -5.59 -12.58
CA LEU A 282 -0.98 -5.07 -13.52
C LEU A 282 -0.12 -3.95 -12.91
N GLY A 283 -0.71 -3.08 -12.09
CA GLY A 283 0.02 -2.05 -11.36
C GLY A 283 1.02 -2.62 -10.37
N SER A 284 0.63 -3.64 -9.58
CA SER A 284 1.55 -4.31 -8.64
C SER A 284 2.62 -5.15 -9.36
N LEU A 285 2.26 -5.81 -10.47
CA LEU A 285 3.21 -6.54 -11.32
C LEU A 285 4.23 -5.58 -11.96
N TYR A 286 3.77 -4.43 -12.46
CA TYR A 286 4.65 -3.37 -12.96
C TYR A 286 5.59 -2.87 -11.87
N ALA A 287 5.09 -2.65 -10.66
CA ALA A 287 5.91 -2.24 -9.51
C ALA A 287 6.98 -3.29 -9.15
N TRP A 288 6.59 -4.56 -9.03
CA TRP A 288 7.50 -5.65 -8.69
C TRP A 288 8.53 -5.90 -9.81
N TRP A 289 8.07 -6.07 -11.05
CA TRP A 289 8.93 -6.38 -12.18
C TRP A 289 9.82 -5.20 -12.58
N GLY A 290 9.27 -3.98 -12.55
CA GLY A 290 10.01 -2.75 -12.82
C GLY A 290 11.14 -2.54 -11.82
N TYR A 291 10.88 -2.72 -10.52
CA TYR A 291 11.92 -2.66 -9.51
C TYR A 291 12.97 -3.76 -9.71
N ALA A 292 12.51 -5.01 -9.92
CA ALA A 292 13.40 -6.16 -10.10
C ALA A 292 14.35 -5.96 -11.29
N ARG A 293 13.85 -5.40 -12.40
CA ARG A 293 14.62 -5.20 -13.62
C ARG A 293 15.52 -3.97 -13.56
N SER A 294 15.02 -2.84 -13.06
CA SER A 294 15.72 -1.55 -13.14
C SER A 294 16.67 -1.31 -11.96
N CYS A 295 16.36 -1.84 -10.78
CA CYS A 295 17.16 -1.61 -9.56
C CYS A 295 17.75 -2.92 -9.03
N TYR A 296 16.96 -3.97 -8.81
CA TYR A 296 17.48 -5.17 -8.13
C TYR A 296 18.61 -5.87 -8.89
N ARG A 297 18.54 -5.91 -10.24
CA ARG A 297 19.58 -6.54 -11.06
C ARG A 297 20.88 -5.74 -11.11
N THR A 298 20.86 -4.43 -10.92
CA THR A 298 22.09 -3.61 -10.93
C THR A 298 22.90 -3.83 -9.64
N PHE A 299 22.25 -4.21 -8.55
CA PHE A 299 22.93 -4.61 -7.31
C PHE A 299 23.53 -6.01 -7.37
N ASN A 300 22.96 -6.92 -8.17
CA ASN A 300 23.33 -8.34 -8.22
C ASN A 300 24.46 -8.67 -9.20
N THR A 301 25.20 -7.68 -9.69
CA THR A 301 26.31 -7.93 -10.60
C THR A 301 27.39 -8.68 -9.83
N GLU A 302 27.63 -9.91 -10.29
CA GLU A 302 28.30 -11.00 -9.61
C GLU A 302 29.66 -10.60 -9.04
N GLN A 303 29.82 -10.70 -7.72
CA GLN A 303 30.97 -11.25 -7.00
C GLN A 303 32.39 -10.81 -7.39
N GLU A 304 32.55 -9.78 -8.22
CA GLU A 304 33.80 -9.09 -8.42
C GLU A 304 34.02 -8.26 -7.16
N SER A 305 34.91 -8.77 -6.30
CA SER A 305 35.55 -7.98 -5.28
C SER A 305 36.10 -6.72 -5.95
N THR A 306 35.42 -5.60 -5.74
CA THR A 306 35.93 -4.32 -6.19
C THR A 306 37.12 -3.98 -5.32
N THR A 307 38.30 -3.92 -5.94
CA THR A 307 39.52 -3.52 -5.27
C THR A 307 39.49 -2.02 -5.08
N ILE A 308 39.21 -1.55 -3.87
CA ILE A 308 39.31 -0.12 -3.56
C ILE A 308 40.79 0.22 -3.47
N ALA A 309 41.26 1.10 -4.36
CA ALA A 309 42.65 1.55 -4.35
C ALA A 309 42.90 2.41 -3.11
N THR A 310 43.92 2.05 -2.33
CA THR A 310 44.30 2.72 -1.08
C THR A 310 44.78 4.18 -1.29
N GLU A 311 45.06 4.59 -2.54
CA GLU A 311 45.55 5.92 -2.88
C GLU A 311 44.58 7.04 -2.45
N SER A 312 43.27 6.77 -2.43
CA SER A 312 42.23 7.69 -1.94
C SER A 312 42.27 7.90 -0.43
N ILE A 313 42.69 6.87 0.32
CA ILE A 313 42.86 6.90 1.78
C ILE A 313 44.07 7.74 2.18
N LEU A 314 45.14 7.70 1.38
CA LEU A 314 46.36 8.46 1.66
C LEU A 314 46.16 9.98 1.66
N ASN A 315 45.22 10.50 0.87
CA ASN A 315 45.02 11.96 0.76
C ASN A 315 44.30 12.57 1.97
N VAL A 316 43.48 11.79 2.70
CA VAL A 316 42.75 12.28 3.89
C VAL A 316 43.63 12.28 5.15
N ILE A 317 44.67 11.43 5.20
CA ILE A 317 45.57 11.30 6.36
C ILE A 317 46.77 12.26 6.29
N ASN A 318 46.96 12.97 5.17
CA ASN A 318 48.10 13.86 4.92
C ASN A 318 48.04 15.20 5.67
N ASP A 319 47.55 15.19 6.91
CA ASP A 319 47.57 16.31 7.85
C ASP A 319 48.93 16.35 8.58
N GLY A 320 49.98 16.67 7.84
CA GLY A 320 51.21 17.29 8.35
C GLY A 320 52.23 16.47 9.17
N ASP A 321 51.89 15.30 9.73
CA ASP A 321 52.81 14.54 10.57
C ASP A 321 53.36 13.27 9.89
N ASN A 322 54.68 13.09 9.96
CA ASN A 322 55.45 11.97 9.38
C ASN A 322 55.10 10.63 10.04
N ASN A 323 53.90 10.11 9.80
CA ASN A 323 53.41 8.90 10.45
C ASN A 323 53.99 7.65 9.75
N PRO A 324 54.80 6.81 10.43
CA PRO A 324 55.46 5.65 9.81
C PRO A 324 54.49 4.60 9.24
N LEU A 325 53.21 4.65 9.62
CA LEU A 325 52.16 3.83 9.02
C LEU A 325 51.93 4.17 7.53
N MET A 326 52.11 5.44 7.13
CA MET A 326 51.92 5.89 5.74
C MET A 326 52.99 5.30 4.81
N GLU A 327 54.23 5.15 5.27
CA GLU A 327 55.28 4.52 4.46
C GLU A 327 55.01 3.02 4.23
N TYR A 328 54.39 2.34 5.20
CA TYR A 328 54.00 0.94 5.05
C TYR A 328 52.83 0.76 4.08
N LEU A 329 51.80 1.61 4.17
CA LEU A 329 50.66 1.59 3.25
C LEU A 329 51.04 2.00 1.82
N ASN A 330 51.99 2.93 1.66
CA ASN A 330 52.43 3.39 0.35
C ASN A 330 53.29 2.33 -0.37
N ASN A 331 54.07 1.53 0.39
CA ASN A 331 54.90 0.47 -0.18
C ASN A 331 54.11 -0.82 -0.48
N ASN A 332 53.00 -1.06 0.22
CA ASN A 332 52.12 -2.20 -0.03
C ASN A 332 50.77 -1.68 -0.54
N ARG A 333 50.59 -1.60 -1.87
CA ARG A 333 49.27 -1.45 -2.51
C ARG A 333 48.37 -2.58 -2.05
N THR A 334 47.71 -2.38 -0.92
CA THR A 334 46.78 -3.32 -0.33
C THR A 334 45.42 -2.95 -0.89
N THR A 335 45.02 -3.69 -1.92
CA THR A 335 43.65 -3.66 -2.40
C THR A 335 42.78 -4.33 -1.34
N ILE A 336 41.82 -3.57 -0.79
CA ILE A 336 40.82 -4.15 0.11
C ILE A 336 39.71 -4.69 -0.77
N ASP A 337 39.55 -6.01 -0.78
CA ASP A 337 38.43 -6.66 -1.43
C ASP A 337 37.18 -6.44 -0.58
N VAL A 338 36.15 -5.85 -1.18
CA VAL A 338 34.85 -5.66 -0.53
C VAL A 338 33.84 -6.57 -1.20
N ALA A 339 33.09 -7.32 -0.41
CA ALA A 339 32.06 -8.22 -0.91
C ALA A 339 30.66 -7.74 -0.49
N PHE A 340 29.72 -7.83 -1.43
CA PHE A 340 28.34 -7.41 -1.27
C PHE A 340 27.39 -8.60 -1.27
N ASN A 341 26.55 -8.73 -0.23
CA ASN A 341 25.49 -9.75 -0.17
C ASN A 341 24.12 -9.08 -0.26
N TRP A 342 23.59 -8.99 -1.47
CA TRP A 342 22.27 -8.42 -1.75
C TRP A 342 21.18 -9.49 -1.65
N ARG A 343 20.07 -9.12 -1.01
CA ARG A 343 18.89 -9.97 -0.89
C ARG A 343 17.64 -9.15 -1.11
N ALA A 344 16.60 -9.80 -1.64
CA ALA A 344 15.25 -9.24 -1.63
C ALA A 344 14.86 -8.84 -0.21
N GLY A 345 14.37 -7.61 -0.08
CA GLY A 345 13.83 -7.08 1.15
C GLY A 345 12.37 -7.51 1.36
N THR A 346 11.87 -7.24 2.56
CA THR A 346 10.51 -7.56 2.98
C THR A 346 9.45 -6.89 2.09
N GLY A 347 9.62 -5.61 1.75
CA GLY A 347 8.70 -4.87 0.89
C GLY A 347 8.55 -5.48 -0.51
N LEU A 348 9.68 -5.93 -1.10
CA LEU A 348 9.68 -6.58 -2.42
C LEU A 348 9.00 -7.96 -2.38
N ILE A 349 9.21 -8.72 -1.31
CA ILE A 349 8.54 -10.01 -1.10
C ILE A 349 7.04 -9.79 -0.88
N CYS A 350 6.65 -8.81 -0.06
CA CYS A 350 5.26 -8.46 0.19
C CYS A 350 4.52 -8.08 -1.10
N ILE A 351 5.08 -7.20 -1.94
CA ILE A 351 4.43 -6.81 -3.20
C ILE A 351 4.35 -7.97 -4.20
N ALA A 352 5.35 -8.86 -4.23
CA ALA A 352 5.31 -10.06 -5.06
C ALA A 352 4.17 -10.99 -4.63
N ILE A 353 4.07 -11.32 -3.33
CA ILE A 353 2.98 -12.15 -2.79
C ILE A 353 1.62 -11.47 -3.01
N ALA A 354 1.51 -10.16 -2.75
CA ALA A 354 0.29 -9.41 -2.99
C ALA A 354 -0.17 -9.49 -4.45
N THR A 355 0.78 -9.46 -5.40
CA THR A 355 0.51 -9.62 -6.84
C THR A 355 -0.06 -10.99 -7.16
N PHE A 356 0.49 -12.08 -6.61
CA PHE A 356 -0.03 -13.43 -6.82
C PHE A 356 -1.40 -13.66 -6.14
N LEU A 357 -1.64 -13.08 -4.97
CA LEU A 357 -2.94 -13.15 -4.31
C LEU A 357 -4.06 -12.51 -5.14
N LYS A 358 -3.76 -11.45 -5.90
CA LYS A 358 -4.74 -10.86 -6.83
C LYS A 358 -5.13 -11.80 -7.97
N VAL A 359 -4.25 -12.71 -8.38
CA VAL A 359 -4.60 -13.74 -9.38
C VAL A 359 -5.69 -14.66 -8.82
N ILE A 360 -5.60 -15.03 -7.54
CA ILE A 360 -6.61 -15.86 -6.87
C ILE A 360 -7.97 -15.14 -6.84
N ASP A 361 -7.97 -13.85 -6.53
CA ASP A 361 -9.17 -13.00 -6.57
C ASP A 361 -9.81 -12.95 -7.96
N ILE A 362 -9.02 -12.62 -9.00
CA ILE A 362 -9.50 -12.57 -10.39
C ILE A 362 -10.14 -13.90 -10.79
N ILE A 363 -9.50 -15.02 -10.45
CA ILE A 363 -10.04 -16.36 -10.71
C ILE A 363 -11.37 -16.55 -9.96
N ALA A 364 -11.44 -16.20 -8.67
CA ALA A 364 -12.68 -16.32 -7.88
C ALA A 364 -13.84 -15.51 -8.49
N VAL A 365 -13.57 -14.28 -8.92
CA VAL A 365 -14.54 -13.37 -9.54
C VAL A 365 -15.04 -13.92 -10.89
N TRP A 366 -14.15 -14.50 -11.69
CA TRP A 366 -14.45 -15.01 -13.05
C TRP A 366 -15.18 -16.36 -13.03
N VAL A 367 -14.86 -17.20 -12.06
CA VAL A 367 -15.38 -18.56 -11.95
C VAL A 367 -16.85 -18.58 -11.50
N ILE A 368 -17.30 -17.55 -10.78
CA ILE A 368 -18.67 -17.41 -10.31
C ILE A 368 -19.51 -16.55 -11.28
N PRO A 369 -20.53 -17.12 -11.95
CA PRO A 369 -21.48 -16.34 -12.73
C PRO A 369 -22.39 -15.49 -11.82
N THR A 370 -22.96 -14.44 -12.38
CA THR A 370 -24.05 -13.70 -11.71
C THR A 370 -25.33 -14.55 -11.66
N PRO A 371 -26.22 -14.31 -10.69
CA PRO A 371 -27.46 -15.09 -10.58
C PRO A 371 -28.43 -14.80 -11.73
N ASP A 372 -29.24 -15.80 -12.08
CA ASP A 372 -30.19 -15.75 -13.20
C ASP A 372 -31.21 -14.59 -13.11
N ILE A 373 -31.52 -14.15 -11.88
CA ILE A 373 -32.41 -13.02 -11.60
C ILE A 373 -31.98 -11.72 -12.31
N VAL A 374 -30.67 -11.56 -12.54
CA VAL A 374 -30.09 -10.36 -13.17
C VAL A 374 -30.19 -10.40 -14.69
N HIS A 375 -30.36 -11.60 -15.26
CA HIS A 375 -30.42 -11.81 -16.70
C HIS A 375 -31.85 -11.89 -17.24
N LYS A 376 -32.81 -12.27 -16.40
CA LYS A 376 -34.21 -12.51 -16.77
C LYS A 376 -35.10 -11.48 -16.07
N ARG A 377 -35.64 -10.54 -16.85
CA ARG A 377 -36.55 -9.49 -16.33
C ARG A 377 -37.76 -10.08 -15.58
N GLN A 378 -38.28 -11.22 -16.05
CA GLN A 378 -39.40 -11.91 -15.41
C GLN A 378 -39.09 -12.34 -13.96
N LEU A 379 -37.91 -12.92 -13.72
CA LEU A 379 -37.49 -13.32 -12.37
C LEU A 379 -37.28 -12.12 -11.45
N GLN A 380 -36.78 -11.01 -12.01
CA GLN A 380 -36.65 -9.77 -11.27
C GLN A 380 -38.03 -9.20 -10.89
N ASP A 381 -38.98 -9.17 -11.83
CA ASP A 381 -40.34 -8.69 -11.56
C ASP A 381 -41.05 -9.57 -10.51
N GLU A 382 -40.84 -10.90 -10.52
CA GLU A 382 -41.34 -11.83 -9.50
C GLU A 382 -40.75 -11.55 -8.11
N TYR A 383 -39.44 -11.32 -8.03
CA TYR A 383 -38.77 -10.97 -6.77
C TYR A 383 -39.25 -9.62 -6.22
N GLU A 384 -39.39 -8.60 -7.08
CA GLU A 384 -39.89 -7.28 -6.68
C GLU A 384 -41.34 -7.35 -6.15
N GLN A 385 -42.19 -8.21 -6.73
CA GLN A 385 -43.55 -8.45 -6.23
C GLN A 385 -43.57 -9.14 -4.87
N LEU A 386 -42.74 -10.17 -4.67
CA LEU A 386 -42.61 -10.86 -3.37
C LEU A 386 -42.08 -9.92 -2.28
N TYR A 387 -41.17 -9.01 -2.62
CA TYR A 387 -40.63 -8.05 -1.68
C TYR A 387 -41.67 -6.98 -1.29
N ASN A 388 -42.44 -6.47 -2.26
CA ASN A 388 -43.47 -5.46 -2.00
C ASN A 388 -44.65 -6.02 -1.19
N SER A 389 -45.11 -7.24 -1.49
CA SER A 389 -46.20 -7.88 -0.75
C SER A 389 -45.86 -8.11 0.73
N ASN A 390 -44.63 -8.51 1.05
CA ASN A 390 -44.18 -8.66 2.44
C ASN A 390 -44.09 -7.33 3.21
N ASN A 391 -43.89 -6.21 2.51
CA ASN A 391 -43.88 -4.89 3.16
C ASN A 391 -45.30 -4.41 3.45
N GLU A 392 -46.27 -4.68 2.57
CA GLU A 392 -47.66 -4.27 2.79
C GLU A 392 -48.30 -4.99 3.99
N GLU A 393 -48.00 -6.28 4.21
CA GLU A 393 -48.51 -7.00 5.40
C GLU A 393 -47.93 -6.52 6.74
N ASN A 394 -46.83 -5.77 6.74
CA ASN A 394 -46.21 -5.26 7.98
C ASN A 394 -46.57 -3.80 8.31
N VAL A 395 -47.31 -3.11 7.44
CA VAL A 395 -47.67 -1.68 7.65
C VAL A 395 -48.93 -1.51 8.53
N ASP A 396 -49.69 -2.56 8.78
CA ASP A 396 -50.90 -2.50 9.64
C ASP A 396 -50.65 -2.87 11.12
N ILE A 397 -49.40 -2.95 11.57
CA ILE A 397 -49.11 -2.90 13.01
C ILE A 397 -49.10 -1.43 13.42
N ASP A 398 -50.31 -0.89 13.60
CA ASP A 398 -50.52 0.33 14.38
C ASP A 398 -49.87 0.09 15.74
N TYR A 399 -48.67 0.65 15.94
CA TYR A 399 -48.20 0.97 17.27
C TYR A 399 -49.13 2.06 17.78
N GLU A 400 -50.28 1.64 18.30
CA GLU A 400 -51.10 2.43 19.20
C GLU A 400 -50.17 2.80 20.36
N TYR A 401 -49.57 3.99 20.23
CA TYR A 401 -48.84 4.63 21.30
C TYR A 401 -49.90 4.89 22.35
N ASP A 402 -50.00 4.00 23.32
CA ASP A 402 -50.65 4.28 24.58
C ASP A 402 -49.89 5.47 25.18
N ASP A 403 -50.34 6.68 24.84
CA ASP A 403 -50.09 7.90 25.60
C ASP A 403 -50.74 7.68 26.98
N GLU A 404 -50.07 6.89 27.81
CA GLU A 404 -50.39 6.73 29.22
C GLU A 404 -50.07 8.08 29.88
N GLU A 405 -51.09 8.93 29.82
CA GLU A 405 -51.45 10.04 30.69
C GLU A 405 -50.57 10.06 31.97
N CYS A 406 -49.42 10.73 31.90
CA CYS A 406 -48.72 11.20 33.09
C CYS A 406 -49.56 12.33 33.71
N ARG A 407 -50.63 11.90 34.37
CA ARG A 407 -51.52 12.73 35.15
C ARG A 407 -50.80 13.08 36.43
N ASP A 408 -50.61 14.38 36.59
CA ASP A 408 -50.05 15.05 37.74
C ASP A 408 -50.46 14.41 39.07
N SER A 409 -49.48 13.95 39.84
CA SER A 409 -49.61 13.81 41.28
C SER A 409 -48.54 14.67 41.93
N GLU A 410 -48.82 15.97 41.98
CA GLU A 410 -48.36 16.85 43.05
C GLU A 410 -48.79 16.24 44.39
N VAL A 411 -47.89 15.53 45.06
CA VAL A 411 -47.96 15.36 46.51
C VAL A 411 -46.56 15.61 47.06
N GLY A 412 -46.38 16.84 47.56
CA GLY A 412 -45.17 17.22 48.27
C GLY A 412 -44.93 16.33 49.49
N ARG A 413 -43.66 16.03 49.74
CA ARG A 413 -43.18 15.74 51.09
C ARG A 413 -41.68 15.99 51.23
N GLU A 414 -41.40 17.05 51.97
CA GLU A 414 -40.41 17.15 53.05
C GLU A 414 -39.04 16.47 52.86
N VAL A 415 -38.05 17.32 52.65
CA VAL A 415 -36.80 17.43 53.43
C VAL A 415 -36.48 16.23 54.33
N GLY A 416 -35.44 15.50 53.96
CA GLY A 416 -34.72 14.60 54.86
C GLY A 416 -33.37 14.21 54.25
N ASN A 417 -32.30 14.74 54.83
CA ASN A 417 -30.95 14.18 54.70
C ASN A 417 -31.01 12.67 54.96
N ASP A 418 -30.37 11.85 54.12
CA ASP A 418 -29.57 10.76 54.68
C ASP A 418 -28.57 10.19 53.68
N ASP A 419 -27.44 9.80 54.26
CA ASP A 419 -26.26 9.27 53.63
C ASP A 419 -26.48 7.84 53.10
N GLY A 420 -25.93 7.56 51.92
CA GLY A 420 -25.23 6.30 51.71
C GLY A 420 -25.80 5.31 50.69
N LYS A 421 -24.83 4.79 49.93
CA LYS A 421 -24.76 3.48 49.29
C LYS A 421 -25.69 3.20 48.11
N GLY A 422 -25.03 3.12 46.95
CA GLY A 422 -25.05 1.93 46.09
C GLY A 422 -26.31 1.73 45.25
N ASN A 423 -26.15 1.79 43.93
CA ASN A 423 -26.20 0.57 43.15
C ASN A 423 -25.66 0.81 41.74
N GLU A 424 -25.04 -0.26 41.25
CA GLU A 424 -24.47 -0.47 39.93
C GLU A 424 -25.54 -0.39 38.84
N CYS A 425 -25.11 0.09 37.67
CA CYS A 425 -25.66 -0.34 36.38
C CYS A 425 -24.57 -1.13 35.66
#